data_AF-A0A3L9XXL3-F1
#
_entry.id   AF-A0A3L9XXL3-F1
#
_cell.length_a   1.000
_cell.length_b   1.000
_cell.length_c   1.000
_cell.angle_alpha   90.00
_cell.angle_beta   90.00
_cell.angle_gamma   90.00
#
_symmetry.space_group_name_H-M   'P 1'
#
loop_
_entity.id
_entity.type
_entity.pdbx_description
1 polymer ?
#
loop_
_entity_poly.entity_id
_entity_poly.type
_entity_poly.pdbx_seq_one_letter_code
_entity_poly.pdbx_strand_id
1 'polypeptide(L)'
;MSTSDKDNRHLGSSQRSKKLPPFSLRLTFEERARLEELAGSEPLGSYIKRKVFNGKGAGARRARSRKRRPIKDEKKLAQVLAMLGQSRIANNLNQLAKSANIGTLPMMPDTERDIRRACADVALMRRELLRALGHRTDSEPS
;
A
#
# COMPACT_ATOMS: atom_id res chain seq x y z
N MET A 1 -64.04 19.75 22.99
CA MET A 1 -62.76 19.10 23.38
C MET A 1 -62.60 17.89 22.49
N SER A 2 -61.48 17.56 21.87
CA SER A 2 -60.14 18.13 21.70
C SER A 2 -59.43 17.09 20.83
N THR A 3 -58.75 17.53 19.76
CA THR A 3 -57.49 16.96 19.21
C THR A 3 -57.46 15.45 18.86
N SER A 4 -57.21 14.99 17.63
CA SER A 4 -55.94 15.10 16.89
C SER A 4 -56.10 14.25 15.61
N ASP A 5 -55.86 14.80 14.42
CA ASP A 5 -54.54 14.84 13.75
C ASP A 5 -54.12 13.46 13.22
N LYS A 6 -54.32 13.23 11.89
CA LYS A 6 -53.42 12.48 10.99
C LYS A 6 -53.69 12.88 9.53
N ASP A 7 -53.41 14.14 9.22
CA ASP A 7 -52.80 14.42 7.93
C ASP A 7 -51.40 13.80 7.90
N ASN A 8 -50.87 13.62 6.68
CA ASN A 8 -49.46 13.37 6.37
C ASN A 8 -49.03 11.90 6.17
N ARG A 9 -49.15 11.43 4.92
CA ARG A 9 -48.17 10.50 4.32
C ARG A 9 -47.98 10.77 2.83
N HIS A 10 -47.27 11.85 2.48
CA HIS A 10 -46.58 11.98 1.20
C HIS A 10 -45.20 12.63 1.41
N LEU A 11 -44.32 11.93 2.11
CA LEU A 11 -42.91 12.32 2.24
C LEU A 11 -42.08 11.73 1.11
N GLY A 12 -41.83 12.57 0.11
CA GLY A 12 -40.53 12.70 -0.57
C GLY A 12 -39.98 11.50 -1.33
N SER A 13 -40.40 11.33 -2.59
CA SER A 13 -39.54 10.65 -3.56
C SER A 13 -38.34 11.55 -3.86
N SER A 14 -37.16 11.21 -3.33
CA SER A 14 -35.91 11.86 -3.71
C SER A 14 -35.69 11.64 -5.21
N GLN A 15 -36.04 12.65 -6.02
CA GLN A 15 -35.73 12.72 -7.45
C GLN A 15 -34.22 12.51 -7.63
N ARG A 16 -33.80 11.31 -8.01
CA ARG A 16 -32.41 11.05 -8.41
C ARG A 16 -32.16 11.91 -9.64
N SER A 17 -31.26 12.88 -9.55
CA SER A 17 -30.90 13.68 -10.72
C SER A 17 -30.48 12.74 -11.85
N LYS A 18 -31.13 12.90 -13.01
CA LYS A 18 -30.82 12.10 -14.21
C LYS A 18 -29.36 12.37 -14.56
N LYS A 19 -28.50 11.37 -14.37
CA LYS A 19 -27.08 11.48 -14.75
C LYS A 19 -27.02 11.71 -16.26
N LEU A 20 -26.22 12.68 -16.68
CA LEU A 20 -25.92 12.86 -18.09
C LEU A 20 -25.30 11.57 -18.66
N PRO A 21 -25.66 11.18 -19.90
CA PRO A 21 -25.06 10.02 -20.55
C PRO A 21 -23.54 10.20 -20.64
N PRO A 22 -22.77 9.09 -20.61
CA PRO A 22 -21.32 9.16 -20.71
C PRO A 22 -20.89 9.73 -22.07
N PHE A 23 -19.81 10.51 -22.07
CA PHE A 23 -19.17 10.98 -23.29
C PHE A 23 -18.30 9.87 -23.90
N SER A 24 -18.58 9.50 -25.16
CA SER A 24 -17.83 8.50 -25.91
C SER A 24 -16.76 9.17 -26.77
N LEU A 25 -15.49 8.80 -26.56
CA LEU A 25 -14.36 9.26 -27.37
C LEU A 25 -13.85 8.09 -28.22
N ARG A 26 -13.80 8.28 -29.55
CA ARG A 26 -13.15 7.31 -30.45
C ARG A 26 -11.64 7.54 -30.41
N LEU A 27 -10.90 6.45 -30.23
CA LEU A 27 -9.44 6.43 -30.22
C LEU A 27 -8.99 5.31 -31.16
N THR A 28 -7.97 5.59 -31.95
CA THR A 28 -7.20 4.55 -32.64
C THR A 28 -6.43 3.70 -31.63
N PHE A 29 -5.91 2.56 -32.07
CA PHE A 29 -5.10 1.68 -31.21
C PHE A 29 -3.86 2.41 -30.66
N GLU A 30 -3.16 3.17 -31.50
CA GLU A 30 -1.96 3.90 -31.12
C GLU A 30 -2.25 5.03 -30.11
N GLU A 31 -3.29 5.83 -30.35
CA GLU A 31 -3.70 6.89 -29.43
C GLU A 31 -4.09 6.32 -28.06
N ARG A 32 -4.82 5.19 -28.05
CA ARG A 32 -5.20 4.52 -26.82
C ARG A 32 -3.97 3.99 -26.08
N ALA A 33 -3.03 3.34 -26.77
CA ALA A 33 -1.82 2.81 -26.17
C ALA A 33 -0.98 3.93 -25.55
N ARG A 34 -0.80 5.06 -26.26
CA ARG A 34 -0.10 6.24 -25.75
C ARG A 34 -0.77 6.83 -24.52
N LEU A 35 -2.10 6.90 -24.49
CA LEU A 35 -2.83 7.37 -23.31
C LEU A 35 -2.73 6.41 -22.12
N GLU A 36 -2.71 5.09 -22.36
CA GLU A 36 -2.53 4.10 -21.29
C GLU A 36 -1.10 4.16 -20.71
N GLU A 37 -0.07 4.37 -21.54
CA GLU A 37 1.31 4.59 -21.10
C GLU A 37 1.42 5.86 -20.24
N LEU A 38 0.89 6.99 -20.73
CA LEU A 38 0.91 8.26 -20.00
C LEU A 38 0.07 8.22 -18.70
N ALA A 39 -0.99 7.43 -18.66
CA ALA A 39 -1.82 7.26 -17.47
C ALA A 39 -1.13 6.38 -16.41
N GLY A 40 -0.26 5.45 -16.82
CA GLY A 40 0.45 4.54 -15.93
C GLY A 40 -0.51 3.75 -15.03
N SER A 41 -0.52 4.07 -13.73
CA SER A 41 -1.40 3.41 -12.74
C SER A 41 -2.78 4.08 -12.59
N GLU A 42 -2.99 5.27 -13.17
CA GLU A 42 -4.24 6.01 -13.09
C GLU A 42 -5.27 5.41 -14.08
N PRO A 43 -6.56 5.27 -13.72
CA PRO A 43 -7.58 4.89 -14.69
C PRO A 43 -7.68 5.90 -15.83
N LEU A 44 -7.73 5.42 -17.08
CA LEU A 44 -7.73 6.23 -18.30
C LEU A 44 -8.72 7.40 -18.26
N GLY A 45 -9.97 7.16 -17.81
CA GLY A 45 -10.99 8.21 -17.70
C GLY A 45 -10.69 9.28 -16.63
N SER A 46 -9.95 8.95 -15.58
CA SER A 46 -9.47 9.92 -14.57
C SER A 46 -8.33 10.75 -15.15
N TYR A 47 -7.36 10.08 -15.78
CA TYR A 47 -6.23 10.73 -16.44
C TYR A 47 -6.69 11.74 -17.49
N ILE A 48 -7.61 11.34 -18.38
CA ILE A 48 -8.18 12.22 -19.42
C ILE A 48 -8.88 13.42 -18.79
N LYS A 49 -9.74 13.22 -17.78
CA LYS A 49 -10.43 14.34 -17.10
C LYS A 49 -9.45 15.29 -16.42
N ARG A 50 -8.41 14.76 -15.77
CA ARG A 50 -7.39 15.58 -15.12
C ARG A 50 -6.61 16.42 -16.12
N LYS A 51 -6.28 15.87 -17.29
CA LYS A 51 -5.60 16.58 -18.38
C LYS A 51 -6.49 17.62 -19.04
N VAL A 52 -7.76 17.30 -19.33
CA VAL A 52 -8.71 18.21 -20.02
C VAL A 52 -9.14 19.38 -19.14
N PHE A 53 -9.35 19.14 -17.85
CA PHE A 53 -9.84 20.17 -16.92
C PHE A 53 -8.74 20.78 -16.04
N ASN A 54 -7.47 20.60 -16.38
CA ASN A 54 -6.31 21.09 -15.59
C ASN A 54 -6.43 20.76 -14.09
N GLY A 55 -6.94 19.57 -13.76
CA GLY A 55 -7.21 19.14 -12.38
C GLY A 55 -8.44 19.75 -11.70
N LYS A 56 -9.09 20.77 -12.28
CA LYS A 56 -10.30 21.42 -11.75
C LYS A 56 -11.55 20.65 -12.20
N GLY A 57 -12.03 19.72 -11.39
CA GLY A 57 -13.26 18.95 -11.68
C GLY A 57 -13.08 17.44 -11.73
N ALA A 58 -11.89 16.93 -11.41
CA ALA A 58 -11.72 15.55 -10.98
C ALA A 58 -12.42 15.39 -9.61
N GLY A 59 -13.75 15.25 -9.63
CA GLY A 59 -14.54 15.06 -8.44
C GLY A 59 -13.94 13.96 -7.57
N ALA A 60 -13.79 14.27 -6.28
CA ALA A 60 -13.12 13.49 -5.24
C ALA A 60 -13.70 12.08 -4.97
N ARG A 61 -14.38 11.46 -5.94
CA ARG A 61 -14.51 10.00 -5.96
C ARG A 61 -13.14 9.46 -6.30
N ARG A 62 -12.32 9.30 -5.24
CA ARG A 62 -11.10 8.49 -5.21
C ARG A 62 -11.29 7.39 -6.22
N ALA A 63 -10.59 7.50 -7.34
CA ALA A 63 -10.49 6.42 -8.29
C ALA A 63 -10.27 5.19 -7.41
N ARG A 64 -11.22 4.24 -7.45
CA ARG A 64 -11.01 2.94 -6.82
C ARG A 64 -9.81 2.39 -7.56
N SER A 65 -8.64 2.72 -7.02
CA SER A 65 -7.34 2.36 -7.56
C SER A 65 -7.50 0.87 -7.74
N ARG A 66 -7.49 0.41 -9.00
CA ARG A 66 -7.35 -1.01 -9.29
C ARG A 66 -6.21 -1.42 -8.38
N LYS A 67 -6.49 -2.26 -7.36
CA LYS A 67 -5.51 -2.80 -6.41
C LYS A 67 -4.18 -2.82 -7.15
N ARG A 68 -3.27 -1.90 -6.80
CA ARG A 68 -2.05 -1.64 -7.58
C ARG A 68 -1.50 -3.02 -7.93
N ARG A 69 -1.50 -3.38 -9.21
CA ARG A 69 -0.94 -4.67 -9.61
C ARG A 69 0.51 -4.60 -9.14
N PRO A 70 0.95 -5.48 -8.22
CA PRO A 70 2.31 -5.38 -7.74
C PRO A 70 3.21 -5.45 -8.95
N ILE A 71 4.06 -4.43 -9.12
CA ILE A 71 5.08 -4.46 -10.16
C ILE A 71 5.92 -5.72 -9.87
N LYS A 72 6.42 -6.41 -10.90
CA LYS A 72 7.11 -7.71 -10.76
C LYS A 72 8.18 -7.69 -9.64
N ASP A 73 8.78 -6.53 -9.40
CA ASP A 73 9.76 -6.27 -8.36
C ASP A 73 9.17 -6.25 -6.95
N GLU A 74 7.97 -5.69 -6.74
CA GLU A 74 7.27 -5.75 -5.43
C GLU A 74 6.95 -7.19 -5.02
N LYS A 75 6.63 -8.08 -5.96
CA LYS A 75 6.36 -9.50 -5.63
C LYS A 75 7.64 -10.22 -5.17
N LYS A 76 8.77 -9.97 -5.84
CA LYS A 76 10.07 -10.54 -5.44
C LYS A 76 10.54 -9.99 -4.09
N LEU A 77 10.39 -8.68 -3.87
CA LEU A 77 10.72 -8.05 -2.59
C LEU A 77 9.87 -8.60 -1.44
N ALA A 78 8.56 -8.79 -1.67
CA ALA A 78 7.66 -9.41 -0.69
C ALA A 78 8.05 -10.87 -0.40
N GLN A 79 8.50 -11.62 -1.42
CA GLN A 79 8.97 -12.99 -1.23
C GLN A 79 10.25 -13.05 -0.39
N VAL A 80 11.23 -12.17 -0.66
CA VAL A 80 12.45 -12.08 0.16
C VAL A 80 12.11 -11.73 1.61
N LEU A 81 11.20 -10.78 1.83
CA LEU A 81 10.76 -10.41 3.17
C LEU A 81 10.05 -11.57 3.89
N ALA A 82 9.22 -12.35 3.18
CA ALA A 82 8.55 -13.52 3.72
C ALA A 82 9.54 -14.63 4.11
N MET A 83 10.52 -14.92 3.26
CA MET A 83 11.59 -15.89 3.56
C MET A 83 12.42 -15.44 4.76
N LEU A 84 12.72 -14.14 4.87
CA LEU A 84 13.41 -13.59 6.04
C LEU A 84 12.59 -13.80 7.32
N GLY A 85 11.27 -13.58 7.27
CA GLY A 85 10.37 -13.88 8.40
C GLY A 85 10.31 -15.36 8.76
N GLN A 86 10.39 -16.25 7.77
CA GLN A 86 10.37 -17.71 7.96
C GLN A 86 11.70 -18.29 8.44
N SER A 87 12.83 -17.59 8.25
CA SER A 87 14.19 -18.08 8.55
C SER A 87 14.47 -18.40 10.02
N ARG A 88 13.51 -18.15 10.93
CA ARG A 88 13.64 -18.36 12.39
C ARG A 88 14.85 -17.66 13.02
N ILE A 89 15.45 -16.67 12.36
CA ILE A 89 16.64 -15.93 12.84
C ILE A 89 16.45 -15.44 14.28
N ALA A 90 15.27 -14.91 14.64
CA ALA A 90 15.00 -14.44 15.99
C ALA A 90 15.11 -15.56 17.06
N ASN A 91 14.64 -16.77 16.73
CA ASN A 91 14.70 -17.90 17.66
C ASN A 91 16.14 -18.42 17.82
N ASN A 92 16.90 -18.49 16.72
CA ASN A 92 18.31 -18.88 16.76
C ASN A 92 19.15 -17.85 17.53
N LEU A 93 18.87 -16.56 17.35
CA LEU A 93 19.55 -15.49 18.08
C LEU A 93 19.24 -15.56 19.59
N ASN A 94 18.01 -15.87 19.95
CA ASN A 94 17.62 -16.05 21.35
C ASN A 94 18.33 -17.26 22.00
N GLN A 95 18.53 -18.35 21.24
CA GLN A 95 19.31 -19.51 21.70
C GLN A 95 20.78 -19.14 21.91
N LEU A 96 21.40 -18.42 20.97
CA LEU A 96 22.78 -17.94 21.11
C LEU A 96 22.94 -16.99 22.30
N ALA A 97 22.02 -16.05 22.49
CA ALA A 97 22.03 -15.14 23.64
C ALA A 97 21.90 -15.91 24.97
N LYS A 98 21.05 -16.93 25.02
CA LYS A 98 20.89 -17.79 26.20
C LYS A 98 22.17 -18.60 26.47
N SER A 99 22.78 -19.19 25.45
CA SER A 99 24.03 -19.94 25.57
C SER A 99 25.21 -19.05 26.00
N ALA A 100 25.26 -17.81 25.50
CA ALA A 100 26.23 -16.80 25.92
C ALA A 100 26.03 -16.37 27.38
N ASN A 101 24.79 -16.04 27.79
CA ASN A 101 24.49 -15.59 29.15
C ASN A 101 24.76 -16.66 30.22
N ILE A 102 24.60 -17.95 29.88
CA ILE A 102 24.86 -19.06 30.81
C ILE A 102 26.35 -19.49 30.76
N GLY A 103 27.18 -18.80 29.95
CA GLY A 103 28.63 -19.07 29.84
C GLY A 103 28.97 -20.34 29.07
N THR A 104 28.00 -20.98 28.42
CA THR A 104 28.20 -22.20 27.63
C THR A 104 28.73 -21.94 26.21
N LEU A 105 28.65 -20.70 25.75
CA LEU A 105 29.22 -20.26 24.48
C LEU A 105 30.49 -19.45 24.76
N PRO A 106 31.70 -20.02 24.58
CA PRO A 106 32.93 -19.24 24.66
C PRO A 106 32.96 -18.26 23.49
N MET A 107 32.71 -16.99 23.78
CA MET A 107 32.64 -15.91 22.79
C MET A 107 33.85 -14.99 22.94
N MET A 108 34.63 -14.87 21.87
CA MET A 108 35.68 -13.86 21.80
C MET A 108 35.04 -12.50 21.54
N PRO A 109 35.62 -11.39 22.07
CA PRO A 109 35.08 -10.04 21.88
C PRO A 109 34.87 -9.66 20.40
N ASP A 110 35.72 -10.17 19.52
CA ASP A 110 35.62 -9.96 18.07
C ASP A 110 34.38 -10.67 17.48
N THR A 111 34.11 -11.91 17.90
CA THR A 111 32.93 -12.66 17.47
C THR A 111 31.64 -12.00 17.93
N GLU A 112 31.60 -11.48 19.15
CA GLU A 112 30.44 -10.73 19.67
C GLU A 112 30.17 -9.47 18.83
N ARG A 113 31.23 -8.73 18.48
CA ARG A 113 31.14 -7.55 17.63
C ARG A 113 30.64 -7.89 16.22
N ASP A 114 31.14 -8.96 15.62
CA ASP A 114 30.74 -9.42 14.29
C ASP A 114 29.26 -9.85 14.27
N ILE A 115 28.79 -10.53 15.32
CA ILE A 115 27.37 -10.89 15.47
C ILE A 115 26.49 -9.64 15.58
N ARG A 116 26.86 -8.66 16.44
CA ARG A 116 26.12 -7.39 16.55
C ARG A 116 26.03 -6.67 15.21
N ARG A 117 27.14 -6.63 14.46
CA ARG A 117 27.19 -6.02 13.13
C ARG A 117 26.26 -6.74 12.15
N ALA A 118 26.31 -8.06 12.10
CA ALA A 118 25.42 -8.86 11.26
C ALA A 118 23.93 -8.63 11.61
N CYS A 119 23.58 -8.52 12.90
CA CYS A 119 22.22 -8.18 13.32
C CYS A 119 21.78 -6.79 12.82
N ALA A 120 22.66 -5.79 12.91
CA ALA A 120 22.39 -4.44 12.40
C ALA A 120 22.18 -4.44 10.88
N ASP A 121 23.01 -5.17 10.14
CA ASP A 121 22.90 -5.30 8.68
C ASP A 121 21.57 -5.96 8.26
N VAL A 122 21.13 -7.00 8.98
CA VAL A 122 19.83 -7.65 8.75
C VAL A 122 18.66 -6.72 9.06
N ALA A 123 18.74 -5.94 10.14
CA ALA A 123 17.72 -4.94 10.48
C ALA A 123 17.63 -3.85 9.41
N LEU A 124 18.78 -3.39 8.89
CA LEU A 124 18.85 -2.45 7.78
C LEU A 124 18.19 -3.02 6.53
N MET A 125 18.57 -4.23 6.10
CA MET A 125 17.97 -4.91 4.95
C MET A 125 16.44 -5.02 5.08
N ARG A 126 15.93 -5.40 6.26
CA ARG A 126 14.49 -5.48 6.52
C ARG A 126 13.79 -4.13 6.35
N ARG A 127 14.37 -3.05 6.89
CA ARG A 127 13.83 -1.70 6.77
C ARG A 127 13.75 -1.24 5.32
N GLU A 128 14.82 -1.48 4.57
CA GLU A 128 14.91 -1.15 3.14
C GLU A 128 13.87 -1.90 2.30
N LEU A 129 13.67 -3.20 2.55
CA LEU A 129 12.64 -4.01 1.91
C LEU A 129 11.23 -3.51 2.22
N LEU A 130 10.95 -3.17 3.48
CA LEU A 130 9.65 -2.63 3.88
C LEU A 130 9.37 -1.26 3.24
N ARG A 131 10.38 -0.39 3.15
CA ARG A 131 10.29 0.91 2.47
C ARG A 131 10.01 0.74 0.98
N ALA A 132 10.71 -0.18 0.32
CA ALA A 132 10.51 -0.48 -1.09
C ALA A 132 9.09 -1.02 -1.40
N LEU A 133 8.45 -1.69 -0.43
CA LEU A 133 7.07 -2.18 -0.53
C LEU A 133 6.01 -1.12 -0.14
N GLY A 134 6.43 0.09 0.24
CA GLY A 134 5.54 1.19 0.59
C GLY A 134 4.96 1.11 2.01
N HIS A 135 5.55 0.32 2.90
CA HIS A 135 5.22 0.34 4.32
C HIS A 135 5.98 1.48 5.02
N ARG A 136 5.28 2.25 5.85
CA ARG A 136 5.91 3.24 6.74
C ARG A 136 6.66 2.50 7.85
N THR A 137 7.98 2.56 7.83
CA THR A 137 8.83 2.01 8.89
C THR A 137 9.07 3.08 9.96
N ASP A 138 8.00 3.55 10.61
CA ASP A 138 8.10 4.49 11.72
C ASP A 138 8.26 3.68 13.00
N SER A 139 9.47 3.19 13.24
CA SER A 139 9.89 2.70 14.54
C SER A 139 11.38 3.02 14.69
N GLU A 140 11.67 4.21 15.20
CA GLU A 140 12.98 4.52 15.76
C GLU A 140 13.21 3.62 16.99
N PRO A 141 14.41 3.05 17.14
CA PRO A 141 14.77 2.36 18.37
C PRO A 141 15.00 3.41 19.48
N SER A 142 14.24 3.30 20.56
CA SER A 142 14.56 3.93 21.86
C SER A 142 15.70 3.21 22.55
#